data_AF-A0A0U5H604-F1
#
_entry.id   AF-A0A0U5H604-F1
#
_cell.length_a   1.000
_cell.length_b   1.000
_cell.length_c   1.000
_cell.angle_alpha   90.00
_cell.angle_beta   90.00
_cell.angle_gamma   90.00
#
_symmetry.space_group_name_H-M   'P 1'
#
loop_
_entity.id
_entity.type
_entity.pdbx_description
1 polymer ?
#
loop_
_entity_poly.entity_id
_entity_poly.type
_entity_poly.pdbx_seq_one_letter_code
_entity_poly.pdbx_strand_id
1 'polypeptide(L)'
;MNDSTPPLHPMEREQLLAESTLVVTVTPSSEFHDDVTDNITALEQGDTVDSTPTLSFTSYDDLMETLTPRVLDLIEAIRQEQPDSINEAARVVDRDVKNVHEELSRLAQLGIIFFEEDGQRKRPVVWFDELVINLPFDPETGDTATAAP
;
A
#
# COMPACT_ATOMS: atom_id res chain seq x y z
N MET A 1 -21.93 -42.00 12.19
CA MET A 1 -22.68 -41.03 11.35
C MET A 1 -21.69 -39.93 11.00
N ASN A 2 -21.30 -39.89 9.74
CA ASN A 2 -20.38 -38.88 9.21
C ASN A 2 -21.09 -37.53 9.23
N ASP A 3 -20.63 -36.59 10.06
CA ASP A 3 -20.90 -35.18 9.84
C ASP A 3 -19.85 -34.69 8.85
N SER A 4 -20.19 -34.86 7.58
CA SER A 4 -19.35 -34.49 6.46
C SER A 4 -19.39 -32.97 6.37
N THR A 5 -18.37 -32.30 6.92
CA THR A 5 -18.07 -30.91 6.59
C THR A 5 -18.15 -30.77 5.07
N PRO A 6 -18.98 -29.85 4.53
CA PRO A 6 -19.12 -29.73 3.10
C PRO A 6 -17.75 -29.41 2.49
N PRO A 7 -17.39 -29.98 1.34
CA PRO A 7 -16.17 -29.57 0.66
C PRO A 7 -16.33 -28.07 0.33
N LEU A 8 -15.41 -27.24 0.85
CA LEU A 8 -15.29 -25.84 0.46
C LEU A 8 -15.30 -25.76 -1.07
N HIS A 9 -16.08 -24.82 -1.60
CA HIS A 9 -16.30 -24.67 -3.03
C HIS A 9 -14.93 -24.45 -3.72
N PRO A 10 -14.69 -24.98 -4.93
CA PRO A 10 -13.42 -24.75 -5.65
C PRO A 10 -13.07 -23.26 -5.80
N MET A 11 -14.06 -22.37 -5.80
CA MET A 11 -13.88 -20.91 -5.84
C MET A 11 -13.26 -20.30 -4.57
N GLU A 12 -13.37 -20.96 -3.41
CA GLU A 12 -12.76 -20.48 -2.16
C GLU A 12 -11.25 -20.75 -2.10
N ARG A 13 -10.75 -21.69 -2.91
CA ARG A 13 -9.31 -22.01 -2.97
C ARG A 13 -8.54 -21.15 -3.96
N GLU A 14 -9.21 -20.62 -4.98
CA GLU A 14 -8.62 -19.66 -5.92
C GLU A 14 -8.62 -18.23 -5.34
N GLN A 15 -9.56 -17.89 -4.45
CA GLN A 15 -9.64 -16.58 -3.79
C GLN A 15 -8.55 -16.33 -2.74
N LEU A 16 -7.94 -17.37 -2.17
CA LEU A 16 -6.99 -17.26 -1.07
C LEU A 16 -5.50 -17.23 -1.48
N LEU A 17 -5.16 -17.30 -2.78
CA LEU A 17 -3.76 -17.55 -3.19
C LEU A 17 -3.22 -16.73 -4.38
N ALA A 18 -3.96 -15.82 -5.03
CA ALA A 18 -3.56 -15.38 -6.38
C ALA A 18 -3.28 -13.90 -6.65
N GLU A 19 -3.73 -12.92 -5.85
CA GLU A 19 -3.47 -11.50 -6.16
C GLU A 19 -3.15 -10.75 -4.87
N SER A 20 -1.86 -10.70 -4.55
CA SER A 20 -1.29 -9.97 -3.41
C SER A 20 -1.86 -8.55 -3.43
N THR A 21 -2.76 -8.21 -2.50
CA THR A 21 -3.39 -6.89 -2.41
C THR A 21 -2.73 -6.10 -1.30
N LEU A 22 -2.36 -4.86 -1.56
CA LEU A 22 -1.90 -3.92 -0.54
C LEU A 22 -3.03 -2.94 -0.19
N VAL A 23 -3.43 -2.94 1.07
CA VAL A 23 -4.39 -1.97 1.59
C VAL A 23 -3.63 -0.77 2.15
N VAL A 24 -4.03 0.44 1.77
CA VAL A 24 -3.52 1.70 2.30
C VAL A 24 -4.63 2.41 3.04
N THR A 25 -4.38 2.88 4.26
CA THR A 25 -5.36 3.62 5.07
C THR A 25 -4.74 4.82 5.76
N VAL A 26 -5.58 5.72 6.28
CA VAL A 26 -5.17 6.80 7.18
C VAL A 26 -5.70 6.48 8.57
N THR A 27 -4.81 6.34 9.54
CA THR A 27 -5.19 6.22 10.96
C THR A 27 -4.56 7.41 11.67
N PRO A 28 -5.34 8.44 12.06
CA PRO A 28 -4.78 9.50 12.89
C PRO A 28 -4.34 8.85 14.20
N SER A 29 -3.02 8.77 14.42
CA SER A 29 -2.49 8.35 15.71
C SER A 29 -3.04 9.34 16.73
N SER A 30 -3.94 8.88 17.60
CA SER A 30 -4.39 9.65 18.75
C SER A 30 -3.23 9.75 19.75
N GLU A 31 -2.23 10.54 19.38
CA GLU A 31 -1.13 11.15 20.15
C GLU A 31 -0.11 11.67 19.13
N PHE A 32 -0.16 12.98 18.86
CA PHE A 32 0.81 13.67 18.02
C PHE A 32 2.20 13.64 18.67
N HIS A 33 3.21 13.16 17.94
CA HIS A 33 4.50 13.83 17.84
C HIS A 33 5.20 13.41 16.54
N ASP A 34 5.77 14.41 15.87
CA ASP A 34 6.84 14.31 14.87
C ASP A 34 7.72 13.08 15.10
N ASP A 35 7.57 12.07 14.25
CA ASP A 35 8.64 11.26 13.67
C ASP A 35 8.01 10.31 12.67
N VAL A 36 8.55 10.32 11.44
CA VAL A 36 8.20 9.37 10.37
C VAL A 36 8.54 7.97 10.87
N THR A 37 7.56 7.30 11.50
CA THR A 37 7.73 5.94 11.98
C THR A 37 7.15 4.99 10.95
N ASP A 38 8.05 4.59 10.07
CA ASP A 38 8.03 3.39 9.27
C ASP A 38 7.56 2.19 10.13
N ASN A 39 6.36 1.68 9.86
CA ASN A 39 5.97 0.34 10.31
C ASN A 39 4.81 -0.16 9.44
N ILE A 40 5.09 -1.19 8.63
CA ILE A 40 4.05 -2.18 8.31
C ILE A 40 3.63 -2.74 9.66
N THR A 41 2.59 -2.17 10.26
CA THR A 41 2.10 -2.62 11.55
C THR A 41 1.35 -3.91 11.27
N ALA A 42 2.06 -5.04 11.35
CA ALA A 42 1.44 -6.34 11.57
C ALA A 42 0.79 -6.26 12.96
N LEU A 43 -0.43 -5.74 13.03
CA LEU A 43 -1.14 -5.56 14.28
C LEU A 43 -1.49 -6.94 14.84
N GLU A 44 -0.71 -7.29 15.85
CA GLU A 44 -1.02 -8.27 16.88
C GLU A 44 -2.37 -7.91 17.54
N GLN A 45 -3.49 -8.38 16.98
CA GLN A 45 -4.68 -8.67 17.76
C GLN A 45 -5.18 -10.05 17.34
N GLY A 46 -5.00 -11.01 18.24
CA GLY A 46 -5.33 -12.40 18.02
C GLY A 46 -6.79 -12.59 17.67
N ASP A 47 -7.05 -12.93 16.41
CA ASP A 47 -7.75 -14.17 16.05
C ASP A 47 -7.54 -14.41 14.54
N THR A 48 -6.92 -15.55 14.21
CA THR A 48 -6.93 -16.24 12.91
C THR A 48 -6.27 -15.57 11.69
N VAL A 49 -5.20 -16.22 11.21
CA VAL A 49 -4.80 -16.47 9.80
C VAL A 49 -5.44 -15.61 8.69
N ASP A 50 -4.58 -15.06 7.80
CA ASP A 50 -4.92 -14.33 6.55
C ASP A 50 -5.15 -12.81 6.68
N SER A 51 -4.17 -12.06 7.21
CA SER A 51 -4.24 -10.59 7.24
C SER A 51 -3.62 -9.99 5.98
N THR A 52 -4.44 -9.40 5.10
CA THR A 52 -4.00 -8.61 3.95
C THR A 52 -3.00 -7.52 4.40
N PRO A 53 -1.81 -7.41 3.79
CA PRO A 53 -0.83 -6.41 4.18
C PRO A 53 -1.42 -5.00 4.11
N THR A 54 -1.29 -4.24 5.20
CA THR A 54 -1.89 -2.91 5.36
C THR A 54 -0.82 -1.87 5.72
N LEU A 55 -0.77 -0.77 4.97
CA LEU A 55 0.07 0.41 5.22
C LEU A 55 -0.81 1.54 5.76
N SER A 56 -0.43 2.12 6.90
CA SER A 56 -1.16 3.25 7.50
C SER A 56 -0.36 4.54 7.39
N PHE A 57 -1.01 5.58 6.89
CA PHE A 57 -0.50 6.95 6.88
C PHE A 57 -0.98 7.71 8.13
N THR A 58 -0.14 8.62 8.60
CA THR A 58 -0.41 9.46 9.78
C THR A 58 -1.45 10.55 9.52
N SER A 59 -1.63 10.95 8.26
CA SER A 59 -2.53 12.02 7.83
C SER A 59 -2.93 11.86 6.37
N TYR A 60 -4.05 12.50 6.00
CA TYR A 60 -4.52 12.57 4.61
C TYR A 60 -3.51 13.30 3.72
N ASP A 61 -2.89 14.38 4.21
CA ASP A 61 -1.87 15.10 3.48
C ASP A 61 -0.66 14.21 3.16
N ASP A 62 -0.16 13.45 4.13
CA ASP A 62 0.98 12.52 3.92
C ASP A 62 0.66 11.47 2.84
N LEU A 63 -0.54 10.88 2.89
CA LEU A 63 -1.02 9.95 1.88
C LEU A 63 -1.05 10.61 0.50
N MET A 64 -1.62 11.82 0.38
CA MET A 64 -1.79 12.51 -0.90
C MET A 64 -0.46 13.04 -1.46
N GLU A 65 0.49 13.41 -0.61
CA GLU A 65 1.85 13.81 -1.00
C GLU A 65 2.72 12.61 -1.39
N THR A 66 2.42 11.43 -0.86
CA THR A 66 3.15 10.19 -1.17
C THR A 66 2.57 9.46 -2.38
N LEU A 67 1.27 9.20 -2.38
CA LEU A 67 0.54 8.49 -3.44
C LEU A 67 -0.10 9.46 -4.42
N THR A 68 0.70 10.40 -4.94
CA THR A 68 0.25 11.32 -5.98
C THR A 68 -0.14 10.55 -7.25
N PRO A 69 -0.98 11.13 -8.15
CA PRO A 69 -1.34 10.47 -9.41
C PRO A 69 -0.12 9.99 -10.21
N ARG A 70 0.95 10.80 -10.24
CA ARG A 70 2.20 10.45 -10.94
C ARG A 70 2.96 9.28 -10.31
N VAL A 71 2.83 9.09 -8.99
CA VAL A 71 3.42 7.97 -8.27
C VAL A 71 2.59 6.71 -8.52
N LEU A 72 1.26 6.83 -8.57
CA LEU A 72 0.37 5.73 -8.94
C LEU A 72 0.65 5.26 -10.38
N ASP A 73 0.81 6.19 -11.34
CA ASP A 73 1.22 5.88 -12.71
C ASP A 73 2.57 5.12 -12.74
N LEU A 74 3.52 5.51 -11.88
CA LEU A 74 4.83 4.85 -11.78
C LEU A 74 4.72 3.43 -11.23
N ILE A 75 3.90 3.21 -10.18
CA ILE A 75 3.65 1.89 -9.61
C ILE A 75 3.01 0.98 -10.66
N GLU A 76 1.98 1.47 -11.36
CA GLU A 76 1.30 0.74 -12.42
C GLU A 76 2.28 0.38 -13.55
N ALA A 77 3.08 1.33 -14.02
CA ALA A 77 4.03 1.10 -15.09
C ALA A 77 5.13 0.08 -14.71
N ILE A 78 5.62 0.11 -13.47
CA ILE A 78 6.58 -0.89 -12.98
C ILE A 78 5.95 -2.27 -12.93
N ARG A 79 4.67 -2.37 -12.52
CA ARG A 79 3.98 -3.66 -12.49
C ARG A 79 3.76 -4.22 -13.90
N GLN A 80 3.35 -3.37 -14.84
CA GLN A 80 3.05 -3.78 -16.22
C GLN A 80 4.31 -4.10 -17.03
N GLU A 81 5.30 -3.21 -17.00
CA GLU A 81 6.48 -3.33 -17.87
C GLU A 81 7.67 -4.03 -17.20
N GLN A 82 7.65 -4.20 -15.88
CA GLN A 82 8.69 -4.88 -15.10
C GLN A 82 10.12 -4.44 -15.47
N PRO A 83 10.42 -3.13 -15.41
CA PRO A 83 11.69 -2.57 -15.86
C PRO A 83 12.87 -3.15 -15.07
N ASP A 84 13.99 -3.42 -15.74
CA ASP A 84 15.17 -4.05 -15.12
C ASP A 84 16.01 -3.05 -14.31
N SER A 85 15.67 -1.77 -14.32
CA SER A 85 16.36 -0.75 -13.54
C SER A 85 15.55 0.53 -13.32
N ILE A 86 15.96 1.34 -12.34
CA ILE A 86 15.43 2.70 -12.12
C ILE A 86 15.50 3.56 -13.40
N ASN A 87 16.57 3.45 -14.17
CA ASN A 87 16.73 4.20 -15.43
C ASN A 87 15.70 3.80 -16.48
N GLU A 88 15.35 2.52 -16.51
CA GLU A 88 14.36 1.99 -17.44
C GLU A 88 12.95 2.36 -16.99
N ALA A 89 12.65 2.24 -15.71
CA ALA A 89 11.39 2.73 -15.13
C ALA A 89 11.16 4.21 -15.49
N ALA A 90 12.20 5.05 -15.39
CA ALA A 90 12.13 6.46 -15.76
C ALA A 90 11.86 6.69 -17.27
N ARG A 91 12.40 5.83 -18.14
CA ARG A 91 12.13 5.89 -19.58
C ARG A 91 10.71 5.48 -19.92
N VAL A 92 10.22 4.43 -19.26
CA VAL A 92 8.85 3.91 -19.40
C VAL A 92 7.83 5.02 -19.12
N VAL A 93 8.01 5.77 -18.03
CA VAL A 93 7.10 6.86 -17.66
C VAL A 93 7.44 8.22 -18.31
N ASP A 94 8.47 8.29 -19.16
CA ASP A 94 9.00 9.52 -19.77
C ASP A 94 9.31 10.65 -18.74
N ARG A 95 10.05 10.32 -17.67
CA ARG A 95 10.39 11.25 -16.58
C ARG A 95 11.89 11.30 -16.28
N ASP A 96 12.32 12.36 -15.61
CA ASP A 96 13.68 12.51 -15.11
C ASP A 96 14.04 11.41 -14.09
N VAL A 97 15.16 10.72 -14.34
CA VAL A 97 15.70 9.64 -13.50
C VAL A 97 15.85 10.05 -12.04
N LYS A 98 16.27 11.28 -11.76
CA LYS A 98 16.47 11.76 -10.39
C LYS A 98 15.15 11.75 -9.61
N ASN A 99 14.08 12.26 -10.21
CA ASN A 99 12.78 12.32 -9.58
C ASN A 99 12.23 10.91 -9.34
N VAL A 100 12.34 10.04 -10.35
CA VAL A 100 11.91 8.64 -10.26
C VAL A 100 12.71 7.89 -9.19
N HIS A 101 14.01 8.13 -9.08
CA HIS A 101 14.82 7.53 -8.03
C HIS A 101 14.35 7.97 -6.63
N GLU A 102 14.08 9.26 -6.43
CA GLU A 102 13.59 9.80 -5.16
C GLU A 102 12.22 9.20 -4.79
N GLU A 103 11.30 9.10 -5.75
CA GLU A 103 9.99 8.47 -5.60
C GLU A 103 10.11 6.97 -5.25
N LEU A 104 10.88 6.21 -6.02
CA LEU A 104 11.08 4.77 -5.76
C LEU A 104 11.79 4.52 -4.42
N SER A 105 12.72 5.38 -4.03
CA SER A 105 13.36 5.28 -2.73
C SER A 105 12.37 5.51 -1.59
N ARG A 106 11.42 6.44 -1.75
CA ARG A 106 10.34 6.67 -0.77
C ARG A 106 9.38 5.48 -0.73
N LEU A 107 8.94 4.97 -1.88
CA LEU A 107 8.08 3.79 -1.96
C LEU A 107 8.73 2.55 -1.35
N ALA A 108 10.05 2.39 -1.51
CA ALA A 108 10.79 1.29 -0.91
C ALA A 108 10.91 1.40 0.61
N GLN A 109 11.05 2.62 1.15
CA GLN A 109 11.00 2.85 2.60
C GLN A 109 9.65 2.42 3.16
N LEU A 110 8.56 2.81 2.52
CA LEU A 110 7.19 2.44 2.91
C LEU A 110 6.85 0.96 2.68
N GLY A 111 7.76 0.17 2.11
CA GLY A 111 7.53 -1.23 1.78
C GLY A 111 6.52 -1.47 0.64
N ILE A 112 6.15 -0.44 -0.12
CA ILE A 112 5.26 -0.55 -1.29
C ILE A 112 5.98 -1.26 -2.44
N ILE A 113 7.29 -1.04 -2.57
CA ILE A 113 8.15 -1.76 -3.51
C ILE A 113 9.37 -2.31 -2.79
N PHE A 114 10.08 -3.22 -3.45
CA PHE A 114 11.45 -3.55 -3.08
C PHE A 114 12.38 -3.40 -4.29
N PHE A 115 13.68 -3.32 -4.00
CA PHE A 115 14.69 -3.38 -5.04
C PHE A 115 15.34 -4.76 -5.03
N GLU A 116 15.35 -5.41 -6.19
CA GLU A 116 16.18 -6.58 -6.43
C GLU A 116 17.53 -6.11 -7.01
N GLU A 117 18.62 -6.72 -6.52
CA GLU A 117 19.95 -6.49 -7.05
C GLU A 117 20.21 -7.45 -8.21
N ASP A 118 20.15 -6.94 -9.43
CA ASP A 118 20.61 -7.65 -10.63
C ASP A 118 22.01 -7.12 -11.01
N GLY A 119 23.04 -7.72 -10.40
CA GLY A 119 24.42 -7.30 -10.54
C GLY A 119 24.71 -5.89 -9.99
N GLN A 120 24.88 -4.91 -10.88
CA GLN A 120 25.08 -3.50 -10.51
C GLN A 120 23.81 -2.64 -10.60
N ARG A 121 22.69 -3.24 -11.01
CA ARG A 121 21.44 -2.52 -11.25
C ARG A 121 20.46 -2.80 -10.11
N LYS A 122 19.73 -1.75 -9.72
CA LYS A 122 18.61 -1.84 -8.79
C LYS A 122 17.32 -1.94 -9.60
N ARG A 123 16.73 -3.13 -9.63
CA ARG A 123 15.46 -3.41 -10.31
C ARG A 123 14.31 -3.16 -9.33
N PRO A 124 13.42 -2.18 -9.57
CA PRO A 124 12.25 -1.97 -8.72
C PRO A 124 11.20 -3.05 -8.98
N VAL A 125 10.61 -3.58 -7.91
CA VAL A 125 9.56 -4.62 -7.99
C VAL A 125 8.38 -4.24 -7.10
N VAL A 126 7.20 -4.21 -7.70
CA VAL A 126 5.91 -4.11 -7.02
C VAL A 126 5.42 -5.53 -6.76
N TRP A 127 5.20 -5.86 -5.48
CA TRP A 127 4.90 -7.21 -5.02
C TRP A 127 3.40 -7.54 -4.92
N PHE A 128 2.57 -6.52 -5.12
CA PHE A 128 1.12 -6.61 -5.16
C PHE A 128 0.58 -6.39 -6.58
N ASP A 129 -0.62 -6.92 -6.82
CA ASP A 129 -1.37 -6.75 -8.06
C ASP A 129 -2.47 -5.69 -7.92
N GLU A 130 -2.99 -5.52 -6.70
CA GLU A 130 -4.04 -4.55 -6.40
C GLU A 130 -3.61 -3.61 -5.24
N LEU A 131 -3.86 -2.31 -5.41
CA LEU A 131 -3.69 -1.29 -4.38
C LEU A 131 -5.07 -0.75 -4.00
N VAL A 132 -5.50 -1.00 -2.76
CA VAL A 132 -6.79 -0.53 -2.25
C VAL A 132 -6.54 0.60 -1.26
N ILE A 133 -7.02 1.80 -1.57
CA ILE A 133 -6.96 2.94 -0.64
C ILE A 133 -8.30 3.03 0.10
N ASN A 134 -8.28 2.78 1.41
CA ASN A 134 -9.43 2.91 2.29
C ASN A 134 -9.32 4.19 3.12
N LEU A 135 -10.30 5.07 3.02
CA LEU A 135 -10.37 6.33 3.76
C LEU A 135 -11.59 6.30 4.67
N PRO A 136 -11.46 5.85 5.93
CA PRO A 136 -12.58 5.86 6.86
C PRO A 136 -12.95 7.30 7.22
N PHE A 137 -14.20 7.67 6.93
CA PHE A 137 -14.81 8.89 7.45
C PHE A 137 -15.59 8.52 8.70
N ASP A 138 -15.16 9.03 9.86
CA ASP A 138 -15.94 8.87 11.08
C ASP A 138 -17.21 9.74 10.97
N PRO A 139 -18.43 9.18 11.12
CA PRO A 139 -19.65 9.98 11.09
C PRO A 139 -19.81 10.89 12.32
N GLU A 140 -18.96 10.80 13.34
CA GLU A 140 -19.12 11.49 14.63
C GLU A 140 -18.09 12.62 14.82
N THR A 141 -17.97 13.53 13.86
CA THR A 141 -17.54 14.91 14.17
C THR A 141 -18.47 15.90 13.46
N GLY A 142 -19.77 15.67 13.63
CA GLY A 142 -20.80 16.67 13.41
C GLY A 142 -20.67 17.74 14.49
N ASP A 143 -20.00 18.84 14.11
CA ASP A 143 -20.29 20.21 14.52
C ASP A 143 -21.29 20.35 15.68
N THR A 144 -20.81 20.34 16.93
CA THR A 144 -21.56 20.91 18.04
C THR A 144 -21.48 22.44 17.98
N ALA A 145 -21.92 23.03 16.87
CA ALA A 145 -22.38 24.41 16.88
C ALA A 145 -23.72 24.43 17.62
N THR A 146 -23.61 24.52 18.95
CA THR A 146 -24.71 24.94 19.81
C THR A 146 -25.12 26.36 19.39
N ALA A 147 -26.06 26.44 18.45
CA ALA A 147 -26.94 27.58 18.32
C ALA A 147 -28.06 27.39 19.32
N ALA A 148 -27.94 28.04 20.48
CA ALA A 148 -29.05 28.22 21.42
C ALA A 148 -29.62 29.65 21.25
N PRO A 149 -30.96 29.82 21.37
CA PRO A 149 -31.72 30.99 20.93
C PRO A 149 -31.58 32.24 21.81
#